data_AF-A0A6A0AC23-F1
#
_entry.id   AF-A0A6A0AC23-F1
#
_cell.length_a   1.000
_cell.length_b   1.000
_cell.length_c   1.000
_cell.angle_alpha   90.00
_cell.angle_beta   90.00
_cell.angle_gamma   90.00
#
_symmetry.space_group_name_H-M   'P 1'
#
loop_
_entity.id
_entity.type
_entity.pdbx_description
1 polymer ?
#
loop_
_entity_poly.entity_id
_entity_poly.type
_entity_poly.pdbx_seq_one_letter_code
_entity_poly.pdbx_strand_id
1 'polypeptide(L)'
;MPAELHVPENKVEGCVSQVWVVPELRDDGKVYWQADSDSQLTKGLAALLVQGLSGCTPQQIMAVQADFIDMLGLKQSLTPSRNNGFLNMLRLMQRKTLQLAAGQ
;
A
#
# COMPACT_ATOMS: atom_id res chain seq x y z
N MET A 1 11.17 7.87 3.20
CA MET A 1 10.60 8.63 2.07
C MET A 1 10.98 10.11 2.25
N PRO A 2 11.19 10.89 1.18
CA PRO A 2 11.37 12.35 1.31
C PRO A 2 10.14 13.01 1.96
N ALA A 3 10.35 14.02 2.81
CA ALA A 3 9.27 14.65 3.58
C ALA A 3 8.23 15.37 2.71
N GLU A 4 8.62 15.87 1.54
CA GLU A 4 7.74 16.49 0.54
C GLU A 4 6.66 15.55 -0.01
N LEU A 5 6.84 14.24 0.10
CA LEU A 5 5.84 13.25 -0.32
C LEU A 5 4.79 12.96 0.77
N HIS A 6 4.95 13.48 1.99
CA HIS A 6 4.01 13.35 3.09
C HIS A 6 2.81 14.32 2.95
N VAL A 7 2.16 14.30 1.80
CA VAL A 7 1.01 15.14 1.46
C VAL A 7 -0.31 14.38 1.60
N PRO A 8 -1.45 15.07 1.79
CA PRO A 8 -2.76 14.42 1.96
C PRO A 8 -3.10 13.41 0.85
N GLU A 9 -2.70 13.67 -0.39
CA GLU A 9 -2.97 12.84 -1.56
C GLU A 9 -2.28 11.46 -1.50
N ASN A 10 -1.21 11.35 -0.72
CA ASN A 10 -0.47 10.09 -0.51
C ASN A 10 -0.87 9.40 0.79
N LYS A 11 -1.65 10.06 1.65
CA LYS A 11 -1.97 9.59 2.99
C LYS A 11 -3.03 8.49 2.96
N VAL A 12 -2.80 7.44 3.75
CA VAL A 12 -3.77 6.36 3.98
C VAL A 12 -4.73 6.79 5.08
N GLU A 13 -6.01 6.91 4.73
CA GLU A 13 -7.06 7.26 5.68
C GLU A 13 -7.50 6.05 6.55
N GLY A 14 -7.97 6.34 7.76
CA GLY A 14 -8.50 5.33 8.69
C GLY A 14 -7.44 4.43 9.35
N CYS A 15 -6.16 4.79 9.27
CA CYS A 15 -5.11 4.19 10.11
C CYS A 15 -4.97 4.98 11.42
N VAL A 16 -4.66 4.28 12.52
CA VAL A 16 -4.33 4.94 13.81
C VAL A 16 -3.01 5.71 13.70
N SER A 17 -2.02 5.09 13.06
CA SER A 17 -0.74 5.71 12.68
C SER A 17 -0.87 6.42 11.34
N GLN A 18 -0.06 7.46 11.13
CA GLN A 18 0.04 8.09 9.82
C GLN A 18 0.83 7.21 8.86
N VAL A 19 0.34 7.06 7.63
CA VAL A 19 0.98 6.25 6.59
C VAL A 19 0.83 6.98 5.27
N TRP A 20 1.88 6.97 4.46
CA TRP A 20 1.87 7.50 3.10
C TRP A 20 2.36 6.44 2.12
N VAL A 21 1.75 6.40 0.93
CA VAL A 21 2.10 5.47 -0.15
C VAL A 21 2.17 6.22 -1.48
N VAL A 22 3.23 5.98 -2.24
CA VAL A 22 3.50 6.64 -3.52
C VAL A 22 3.86 5.60 -4.57
N PRO A 23 3.12 5.52 -5.69
CA PRO A 23 3.48 4.68 -6.81
C PRO A 23 4.35 5.40 -7.83
N GLU A 24 5.07 4.61 -8.61
CA GLU A 24 5.82 5.00 -9.78
C GLU A 24 5.54 3.95 -10.88
N LEU A 25 4.87 4.33 -11.97
CA LEU A 25 4.74 3.47 -13.15
C LEU A 25 5.98 3.68 -14.01
N ARG A 26 6.73 2.61 -14.25
CA ARG A 26 7.95 2.65 -15.06
C ARG A 26 7.71 2.21 -16.49
N ASP A 27 8.69 2.46 -17.35
CA ASP A 27 8.67 2.15 -18.79
C ASP A 27 8.48 0.65 -19.10
N ASP A 28 8.77 -0.23 -18.13
CA ASP A 28 8.52 -1.67 -18.20
C ASP A 28 7.04 -2.06 -17.98
N GLY A 29 6.16 -1.06 -17.79
CA GLY A 29 4.72 -1.25 -17.54
C GLY A 29 4.41 -1.75 -16.13
N LYS A 30 5.38 -1.70 -15.21
CA LYS A 30 5.22 -2.16 -13.82
C LYS A 30 5.19 -1.00 -12.85
N VAL A 31 4.47 -1.20 -11.75
CA VAL A 31 4.36 -0.22 -10.67
C VAL A 31 5.37 -0.55 -9.57
N TYR A 32 6.08 0.46 -9.10
CA TYR A 32 6.97 0.39 -7.95
C TYR A 32 6.47 1.30 -6.86
N TRP A 33 6.62 0.89 -5.59
CA TRP A 33 6.01 1.57 -4.46
C TRP A 33 7.05 2.12 -3.49
N GLN A 34 6.75 3.28 -2.92
CA GLN A 34 7.37 3.78 -1.71
C GLN A 34 6.31 3.93 -0.63
N ALA A 35 6.66 3.64 0.62
CA ALA A 35 5.80 3.86 1.76
C ALA A 35 6.58 4.37 2.98
N ASP A 36 5.93 5.15 3.83
CA ASP A 36 6.46 5.56 5.13
C ASP A 36 5.35 5.65 6.17
N SER A 37 5.74 5.65 7.45
CA SER A 37 4.81 5.79 8.57
C SER A 37 5.51 6.37 9.80
N ASP A 38 4.75 7.06 10.64
CA ASP A 38 5.19 7.57 11.95
C ASP A 38 5.36 6.48 13.03
N SER A 39 4.98 5.22 12.71
CA SER A 39 5.07 4.08 13.62
C SER A 39 5.88 2.94 13.02
N GLN A 40 6.82 2.39 13.79
CA GLN A 40 7.71 1.32 13.33
C GLN A 40 6.95 0.06 12.90
N LEU A 41 5.90 -0.33 13.64
CA LEU A 41 5.09 -1.51 13.30
C LEU A 41 4.33 -1.29 11.99
N THR A 42 3.67 -0.13 11.88
CA THR A 42 2.89 0.23 10.70
C THR A 42 3.77 0.37 9.47
N LYS A 43 4.99 0.91 9.64
CA LYS A 43 6.03 0.95 8.61
C LYS A 43 6.43 -0.45 8.14
N GLY A 44 6.58 -1.39 9.07
CA GLY A 44 6.82 -2.81 8.75
C GLY A 44 5.70 -3.42 7.93
N LEU A 45 4.44 -3.19 8.30
CA LEU A 45 3.28 -3.64 7.52
C LEU A 45 3.26 -3.02 6.12
N ALA A 46 3.43 -1.71 6.02
CA ALA A 46 3.48 -1.03 4.71
C ALA A 46 4.62 -1.58 3.83
N ALA A 47 5.78 -1.90 4.41
CA ALA A 47 6.90 -2.50 3.69
C ALA A 47 6.55 -3.88 3.09
N LEU A 48 5.73 -4.70 3.76
CA LEU A 48 5.26 -5.98 3.20
C LEU A 48 4.46 -5.78 1.90
N LEU A 49 3.56 -4.77 1.88
CA LEU A 49 2.82 -4.43 0.66
C LEU A 49 3.74 -3.88 -0.43
N VAL A 50 4.68 -2.99 -0.06
CA VAL A 50 5.66 -2.46 -1.01
C VAL A 50 6.45 -3.60 -1.67
N GLN A 51 6.93 -4.56 -0.88
CA GLN A 51 7.68 -5.71 -1.40
C GLN A 51 6.82 -6.64 -2.27
N GLY A 52 5.57 -6.88 -1.88
CA GLY A 52 4.67 -7.78 -2.61
C GLY A 52 4.09 -7.20 -3.90
N LEU A 53 3.94 -5.87 -3.99
CA LEU A 53 3.28 -5.20 -5.11
C LEU A 53 4.24 -4.51 -6.08
N SER A 54 5.48 -4.21 -5.66
CA SER A 54 6.45 -3.58 -6.55
C SER A 54 6.92 -4.55 -7.64
N GLY A 55 7.03 -4.06 -8.87
CA GLY A 55 7.39 -4.88 -10.03
C GLY A 55 6.21 -5.68 -10.61
N CYS A 56 4.99 -5.45 -10.12
CA CYS A 56 3.76 -6.02 -10.65
C CYS A 56 3.13 -5.06 -11.68
N THR A 57 2.38 -5.62 -12.64
CA THR A 57 1.56 -4.82 -13.56
C THR A 57 0.32 -4.28 -12.83
N PRO A 58 -0.33 -3.22 -13.36
CA PRO A 58 -1.59 -2.74 -12.82
C PRO A 58 -2.64 -3.83 -12.64
N GLN A 59 -2.76 -4.74 -13.61
CA GLN A 59 -3.71 -5.86 -13.58
C GLN A 59 -3.41 -6.83 -12.44
N GLN A 60 -2.12 -7.15 -12.21
CA GLN A 60 -1.71 -8.03 -11.12
C GLN A 60 -2.01 -7.40 -9.75
N ILE A 61 -1.76 -6.10 -9.58
CA ILE A 61 -2.05 -5.37 -8.33
C ILE A 61 -3.56 -5.35 -8.05
N MET A 62 -4.38 -5.16 -9.09
CA MET A 62 -5.84 -5.18 -8.96
C MET A 62 -6.40 -6.58 -8.67
N ALA A 63 -5.67 -7.65 -9.01
CA ALA A 63 -6.07 -9.01 -8.72
C ALA A 63 -5.82 -9.44 -7.26
N VAL A 64 -5.05 -8.65 -6.49
CA VAL A 64 -4.79 -8.94 -5.07
C VAL A 64 -6.06 -8.72 -4.26
N GLN A 65 -6.57 -9.81 -3.70
CA GLN A 65 -7.75 -9.82 -2.85
C GLN A 65 -7.36 -9.68 -1.37
N ALA A 66 -8.30 -9.18 -0.56
CA ALA A 66 -8.11 -8.90 0.86
C ALA A 66 -7.85 -10.16 1.74
N ASP A 67 -8.21 -11.34 1.24
CA ASP A 67 -8.04 -12.63 1.90
C ASP A 67 -6.57 -13.06 2.03
N PHE A 68 -5.65 -12.45 1.29
CA PHE A 68 -4.21 -12.72 1.44
C PHE A 68 -3.67 -12.46 2.86
N ILE A 69 -4.32 -11.58 3.63
CA ILE A 69 -3.97 -11.31 5.03
C ILE A 69 -4.16 -12.57 5.89
N ASP A 70 -5.19 -13.36 5.60
CA ASP A 70 -5.42 -14.65 6.25
C ASP A 70 -4.30 -15.63 5.90
N MET A 71 -3.89 -15.69 4.63
CA MET A 71 -2.79 -16.55 4.16
C MET A 71 -1.44 -16.21 4.78
N LEU A 72 -1.18 -14.91 5.04
CA LEU A 72 0.04 -14.45 5.69
C LEU A 72 0.05 -14.65 7.22
N GLY A 73 -1.03 -15.17 7.82
CA GLY A 73 -1.14 -15.32 9.28
C GLY A 73 -1.20 -13.99 10.04
N LEU A 74 -1.40 -12.87 9.33
CA LEU A 74 -1.38 -11.53 9.91
C LEU A 74 -2.64 -11.26 10.71
N LYS A 75 -3.77 -11.82 10.29
CA LYS A 75 -5.07 -11.54 10.92
C LYS A 75 -5.12 -11.97 12.38
N GLN A 76 -4.46 -13.07 12.72
CA GLN A 76 -4.38 -13.59 14.10
C GLN A 76 -3.33 -12.84 14.95
N SER A 77 -2.36 -12.21 14.29
CA SER A 77 -1.24 -11.51 14.94
C SER A 77 -1.51 -10.02 15.19
N LEU A 78 -2.56 -9.47 14.57
CA LEU A 78 -2.88 -8.04 14.60
C LEU A 78 -4.25 -7.78 15.24
N THR A 79 -4.39 -6.62 15.87
CA THR A 79 -5.69 -6.14 16.36
C THR A 79 -6.61 -5.82 15.20
N PRO A 80 -7.96 -5.83 15.39
CA PRO A 80 -8.91 -5.48 14.33
C PRO A 80 -8.63 -4.13 13.66
N SER A 81 -8.23 -3.12 14.44
CA SER A 81 -7.86 -1.80 13.92
C SER A 81 -6.64 -1.86 13.00
N ARG A 82 -5.62 -2.65 13.35
CA ARG A 82 -4.41 -2.82 12.52
C ARG A 82 -4.70 -3.59 11.23
N ASN A 83 -5.53 -4.63 11.30
CA ASN A 83 -6.01 -5.34 10.11
C ASN A 83 -6.74 -4.39 9.15
N ASN A 84 -7.61 -3.54 9.67
CA ASN A 84 -8.33 -2.55 8.87
C ASN A 84 -7.38 -1.52 8.26
N GLY A 85 -6.40 -1.03 9.03
CA GLY A 85 -5.37 -0.13 8.53
C GLY A 85 -4.59 -0.75 7.37
N PHE A 86 -4.16 -2.01 7.50
CA PHE A 86 -3.45 -2.73 6.44
C PHE A 86 -4.29 -2.89 5.17
N LEU A 87 -5.59 -3.21 5.31
CA LEU A 87 -6.52 -3.26 4.19
C LEU A 87 -6.72 -1.88 3.52
N ASN A 88 -6.75 -0.81 4.31
CA ASN A 88 -6.86 0.54 3.76
C ASN A 88 -5.61 0.93 2.96
N MET A 89 -4.42 0.49 3.38
CA MET A 89 -3.19 0.68 2.60
C MET A 89 -3.32 0.01 1.23
N LEU A 90 -3.70 -1.28 1.19
CA LEU A 90 -3.89 -2.01 -0.07
C LEU A 90 -4.92 -1.33 -0.98
N ARG A 91 -6.07 -0.90 -0.43
CA ARG A 91 -7.12 -0.21 -1.20
C ARG A 91 -6.63 1.11 -1.81
N LEU A 92 -5.85 1.89 -1.07
CA LEU A 92 -5.28 3.13 -1.60
C LEU A 92 -4.26 2.84 -2.70
N MET A 93 -3.43 1.81 -2.51
CA MET A 93 -2.46 1.37 -3.53
C MET A 93 -3.17 0.94 -4.82
N GLN A 94 -4.23 0.15 -4.73
CA GLN A 94 -5.06 -0.23 -5.88
C GLN A 94 -5.70 0.98 -6.57
N ARG A 95 -6.26 1.92 -5.80
CA ARG A 95 -6.86 3.14 -6.35
C ARG A 95 -5.83 3.98 -7.12
N LYS A 96 -4.66 4.20 -6.53
CA LYS A 96 -3.58 4.98 -7.16
C LYS A 96 -3.01 4.26 -8.40
N THR A 97 -3.00 2.92 -8.40
CA THR A 97 -2.67 2.13 -9.59
C THR A 97 -3.61 2.42 -10.76
N LEU A 98 -4.92 2.45 -10.50
CA LEU A 98 -5.92 2.79 -11.52
C LEU A 98 -5.74 4.21 -12.05
N GLN A 99 -5.44 5.17 -11.17
CA GLN A 99 -5.20 6.56 -11.57
C GLN A 99 -3.98 6.71 -12.48
N LEU A 100 -2.90 5.97 -12.21
CA LEU A 100 -1.72 5.95 -13.07
C LEU A 100 -2.01 5.32 -14.43
N ALA A 101 -2.73 4.20 -14.44
CA ALA A 101 -3.06 3.49 -15.68
C ALA A 101 -4.06 4.25 -16.57
N ALA A 102 -4.93 5.08 -16.00
CA ALA A 102 -5.90 5.89 -16.73
C ALA A 102 -5.32 7.22 -17.25
N GLY A 103 -4.14 7.62 -16.79
CA GLY A 103 -3.43 8.83 -17.22
C GLY A 103 -2.44 8.62 -18.37
N GLN A 104 -2.37 7.40 -18.92
CA GLN A 104 -1.67 7.03 -20.16
C GLN A 104 -2.67 6.95 -21.31
#